data_AF-A0A1W2BMH0-F1
#
_entry.id   AF-A0A1W2BMH0-F1
#
_cell.length_a   1.000
_cell.length_b   1.000
_cell.length_c   1.000
_cell.angle_alpha   90.00
_cell.angle_beta   90.00
_cell.angle_gamma   90.00
#
_symmetry.space_group_name_H-M   'P 1'
#
loop_
_entity.id
_entity.type
_entity.pdbx_description
1 polymer ?
#
loop_
_entity_poly.entity_id
_entity_poly.type
_entity_poly.pdbx_seq_one_letter_code
_entity_poly.pdbx_strand_id
1 'polypeptide(L)'
;MLVENWEAFDKIHQVTFDLSLAGKNPLVVFRGSPIYRQDYVMALLNGLALPVFSFVDLDPSGLILAMSTPHFEGLIVPPTHELVSALKSIKNYSRYRSQLMQSQSILNNATHPDIVTCWKLLQEYGTALPQEYFLMKRTP
;
A
#
# COMPACT_ATOMS: atom_id res chain seq x y z
N MET A 1 10.10 4.90 4.20
CA MET A 1 8.96 4.47 3.37
C MET A 1 9.11 2.99 3.05
N LEU A 2 8.12 2.18 3.38
CA LEU A 2 8.07 0.77 3.00
C LEU A 2 7.30 0.62 1.69
N VAL A 3 7.79 -0.17 0.74
CA VAL A 3 7.13 -0.41 -0.55
C VAL A 3 6.83 -1.90 -0.68
N GLU A 4 5.56 -2.25 -0.93
CA GLU A 4 5.12 -3.64 -1.03
C GLU A 4 5.57 -4.33 -2.32
N ASN A 5 5.38 -3.66 -3.45
CA ASN A 5 5.60 -4.22 -4.77
C ASN A 5 7.02 -3.95 -5.29
N TRP A 6 7.66 -4.97 -5.90
CA TRP A 6 9.04 -4.86 -6.38
C TRP A 6 9.17 -3.86 -7.53
N GLU A 7 8.24 -3.88 -8.48
CA GLU A 7 8.28 -2.97 -9.63
C GLU A 7 8.05 -1.53 -9.20
N ALA A 8 7.12 -1.29 -8.26
CA ALA A 8 6.92 0.02 -7.66
C ALA A 8 8.15 0.51 -6.88
N PHE A 9 8.87 -0.40 -6.22
CA PHE A 9 10.11 -0.08 -5.53
C PHE A 9 11.24 0.29 -6.50
N ASP A 10 11.48 -0.55 -7.51
CA ASP A 10 12.54 -0.34 -8.52
C ASP A 10 12.30 0.96 -9.32
N LYS A 11 11.04 1.25 -9.62
CA LYS A 11 10.61 2.43 -10.37
C LYS A 11 10.03 3.52 -9.48
N ILE A 12 10.43 3.62 -8.21
CA ILE A 12 9.82 4.58 -7.27
C ILE A 12 9.90 6.04 -7.75
N HIS A 13 10.97 6.37 -8.48
CA HIS A 13 11.17 7.68 -9.12
C HIS A 13 10.19 7.98 -10.27
N GLN A 14 9.39 7.01 -10.69
CA GLN A 14 8.36 7.12 -11.74
C GLN A 14 6.94 7.14 -11.18
N VAL A 15 6.76 7.16 -9.85
CA VAL A 15 5.44 7.32 -9.24
C VAL A 15 4.88 8.70 -9.59
N THR A 16 3.63 8.75 -10.02
CA THR A 16 3.02 9.95 -10.62
C THR A 16 2.38 10.90 -9.62
N PHE A 17 2.40 10.58 -8.33
CA PHE A 17 1.82 11.41 -7.25
C PHE A 17 2.88 11.72 -6.19
N ASP A 18 2.53 12.66 -5.30
CA ASP A 18 3.46 13.14 -4.27
C ASP A 18 3.77 12.08 -3.20
N LEU A 19 5.06 11.79 -3.03
CA LEU A 19 5.59 10.87 -2.01
C LEU A 19 6.15 11.62 -0.78
N SER A 20 6.06 12.96 -0.75
CA SER A 20 6.69 13.81 0.26
C SER A 20 6.16 13.58 1.69
N LEU A 21 5.00 12.93 1.83
CA LEU A 21 4.48 12.48 3.13
C LEU A 21 5.48 11.61 3.89
N ALA A 22 6.31 10.84 3.18
CA ALA A 22 7.38 10.05 3.80
C ALA A 22 8.59 10.88 4.30
N GLY A 23 8.59 12.19 4.08
CA GLY A 23 9.67 13.12 4.42
C GLY A 23 10.51 13.54 3.21
N LYS A 24 11.46 14.47 3.45
CA LYS A 24 12.29 15.06 2.38
C LYS A 24 13.33 14.10 1.78
N ASN A 25 13.81 13.13 2.56
CA ASN A 25 14.79 12.14 2.13
C ASN A 25 14.57 10.82 2.87
N PRO A 26 13.48 10.10 2.55
CA PRO A 26 13.15 8.86 3.24
C PRO A 26 14.13 7.75 2.84
N LEU A 27 14.49 6.90 3.80
CA LEU A 27 14.97 5.57 3.46
C LEU A 27 13.80 4.80 2.82
N VAL A 28 13.98 4.37 1.57
CA VAL A 28 12.99 3.56 0.84
C VAL A 28 13.40 2.09 0.97
N VAL A 29 12.50 1.26 1.47
CA VAL A 29 12.76 -0.15 1.75
C VAL A 29 11.73 -0.99 1.01
N PHE A 30 12.19 -1.97 0.24
CA PHE A 30 11.33 -3.00 -0.30
C PHE A 30 10.94 -3.98 0.80
N ARG A 31 9.66 -4.30 0.94
CA ARG A 31 9.17 -5.17 2.02
C ARG A 31 9.72 -6.60 2.01
N GLY A 32 10.23 -7.04 0.86
CA GLY A 32 10.60 -8.42 0.60
C GLY A 32 9.62 -9.21 -0.28
N SER A 33 10.09 -10.36 -0.72
CA SER A 33 9.42 -11.34 -1.58
C SER A 33 9.83 -12.75 -1.15
N PRO A 34 9.35 -13.84 -1.78
CA PRO A 34 9.88 -15.17 -1.51
C PRO A 34 11.40 -15.30 -1.71
N ILE A 35 12.01 -14.42 -2.52
CA ILE A 35 13.46 -14.36 -2.75
C ILE A 35 14.13 -13.43 -1.75
N TYR A 36 13.48 -12.31 -1.41
CA TYR A 36 14.00 -11.30 -0.47
C TYR A 36 13.31 -11.40 0.88
N ARG A 37 14.00 -11.96 1.87
CA ARG A 37 13.47 -12.25 3.20
C ARG A 37 12.81 -11.05 3.90
N GLN A 38 11.51 -11.18 4.18
CA GLN A 38 10.70 -10.16 4.85
C GLN A 38 11.06 -9.98 6.33
N ASP A 39 11.55 -11.02 7.02
CA ASP A 39 11.87 -10.96 8.44
C ASP A 39 13.06 -10.03 8.75
N TYR A 40 14.03 -9.94 7.83
CA TYR A 40 15.11 -8.95 7.95
C TYR A 40 14.62 -7.52 7.81
N VAL A 41 13.63 -7.29 6.93
CA VAL A 41 13.01 -5.96 6.81
C VAL A 41 12.27 -5.61 8.10
N MET A 42 11.51 -6.54 8.67
CA MET A 42 10.83 -6.31 9.94
C MET A 42 11.81 -6.07 11.09
N ALA A 43 12.93 -6.79 11.14
CA ALA A 43 13.99 -6.56 12.13
C ALA A 43 14.63 -5.18 11.95
N LEU A 44 14.90 -4.76 10.71
CA LEU A 44 15.41 -3.43 10.40
C LEU A 44 14.45 -2.33 10.86
N LEU A 45 13.16 -2.43 10.52
CA LEU A 45 12.16 -1.43 10.87
C LEU A 45 12.03 -1.29 12.40
N ASN A 46 11.98 -2.41 13.13
CA ASN A 46 11.97 -2.40 14.60
C ASN A 46 13.26 -1.80 15.19
N GLY A 47 14.43 -2.12 14.62
CA GLY A 47 15.72 -1.62 15.11
C GLY A 47 15.91 -0.12 14.87
N LEU A 48 15.39 0.41 13.75
CA LEU A 48 15.42 1.83 13.45
C LEU A 48 14.46 2.64 14.32
N ALA A 49 13.31 2.05 14.69
CA ALA A 49 12.27 2.70 15.51
C ALA A 49 11.84 4.08 14.95
N LEU A 50 11.84 4.23 13.63
CA LEU A 50 11.41 5.43 12.92
C LEU A 50 9.96 5.27 12.41
N PRO A 51 9.21 6.37 12.22
CA PRO A 51 7.90 6.31 11.59
C PRO A 51 7.95 5.66 10.21
N VAL A 52 7.04 4.73 9.94
CA VAL A 52 6.95 4.00 8.67
C VAL A 52 5.69 4.41 7.93
N PHE A 53 5.90 5.09 6.81
CA PHE A 53 4.86 5.29 5.81
C PHE A 53 4.91 4.16 4.78
N SER A 54 3.79 3.49 4.57
CA SER A 54 3.70 2.30 3.72
C SER A 54 3.02 2.63 2.39
N PHE A 55 3.72 2.38 1.30
CA PHE A 55 3.19 2.37 -0.06
C PHE A 55 2.89 0.91 -0.44
N VAL A 56 1.61 0.57 -0.45
CA VAL A 56 1.10 -0.80 -0.61
C VAL A 56 0.14 -0.89 -1.79
N ASP A 57 -0.12 -2.10 -2.27
CA ASP A 57 -1.25 -2.31 -3.17
C ASP A 57 -2.53 -1.85 -2.46
N LEU A 58 -3.38 -1.10 -3.16
CA LEU A 58 -4.66 -0.70 -2.61
C LEU A 58 -5.66 -1.85 -2.78
N ASP A 59 -5.51 -2.85 -1.93
CA ASP A 59 -6.38 -4.00 -1.80
C ASP A 59 -6.50 -4.42 -0.33
N PRO A 60 -7.43 -5.33 0.03
CA PRO A 60 -7.56 -5.76 1.42
C PRO A 60 -6.27 -6.28 2.05
N SER A 61 -5.46 -7.05 1.32
CA SER A 61 -4.19 -7.61 1.83
C SER A 61 -3.13 -6.53 2.08
N GLY A 62 -2.99 -5.56 1.17
CA GLY A 62 -2.05 -4.45 1.29
C GLY A 62 -2.39 -3.55 2.49
N LEU A 63 -3.68 -3.31 2.76
CA LEU A 63 -4.10 -2.59 3.97
C LEU A 63 -3.73 -3.35 5.26
N ILE A 64 -3.89 -4.67 5.29
CA ILE A 64 -3.46 -5.49 6.44
C ILE A 64 -1.95 -5.47 6.61
N LEU A 65 -1.21 -5.54 5.50
CA LEU A 65 0.24 -5.47 5.50
C LEU A 65 0.73 -4.15 6.07
N ALA A 66 0.14 -3.02 5.65
CA ALA A 66 0.45 -1.70 6.17
C ALA A 66 0.24 -1.65 7.69
N MET A 67 -0.92 -2.10 8.19
CA MET A 67 -1.21 -2.14 9.63
C MET A 67 -0.26 -3.05 10.42
N SER A 68 0.22 -4.13 9.79
CA SER A 68 1.13 -5.09 10.43
C SER A 68 2.59 -4.63 10.40
N THR A 69 2.87 -3.47 9.80
CA THR A 69 4.22 -2.93 9.68
C THR A 69 4.65 -2.28 11.01
N PRO A 70 5.87 -2.58 11.52
CA PRO A 70 6.40 -1.92 12.71
C PRO A 70 6.41 -0.40 12.54
N HIS A 71 5.98 0.33 13.59
CA HIS A 71 5.96 1.80 13.62
C HIS A 71 5.17 2.43 12.46
N PHE A 72 4.10 1.77 12.00
CA PHE A 72 3.22 2.30 10.97
C PHE A 72 2.62 3.65 11.38
N GLU A 73 2.87 4.66 10.56
CA GLU A 73 2.44 6.05 10.77
C GLU A 73 1.37 6.49 9.75
N GLY A 74 1.35 5.89 8.56
CA GLY A 74 0.39 6.26 7.54
C GLY A 74 0.59 5.56 6.20
N LEU A 75 -0.42 5.69 5.34
CA LEU A 75 -0.37 5.20 3.97
C LEU A 75 0.18 6.27 3.02
N ILE A 76 0.98 5.82 2.07
CA ILE A 76 1.32 6.60 0.88
C ILE A 76 0.32 6.26 -0.21
N VAL A 77 -0.61 7.19 -0.46
CA VAL A 77 -1.65 7.08 -1.49
C VAL A 77 -1.77 8.39 -2.26
N PRO A 78 -2.21 8.37 -3.53
CA PRO A 78 -2.47 9.60 -4.27
C PRO A 78 -3.65 10.38 -3.66
N PRO A 79 -3.83 11.65 -4.05
CA PRO A 79 -5.01 12.43 -3.68
C PRO A 79 -6.31 11.67 -3.97
N THR A 80 -7.32 11.83 -3.10
CA THR A 80 -8.57 11.06 -3.15
C THR A 80 -9.25 11.08 -4.52
N HIS A 81 -9.21 12.19 -5.24
CA HIS A 81 -9.82 12.30 -6.57
C HIS A 81 -9.14 11.41 -7.62
N GLU A 82 -7.81 11.32 -7.60
CA GLU A 82 -7.04 10.41 -8.47
C GLU A 82 -7.29 8.95 -8.07
N LEU A 83 -7.34 8.67 -6.77
CA LEU A 83 -7.63 7.34 -6.25
C LEU A 83 -9.01 6.83 -6.70
N VAL A 84 -10.04 7.68 -6.58
CA VAL A 84 -11.40 7.37 -7.05
C VAL A 84 -11.45 7.18 -8.56
N SER A 85 -10.74 8.02 -9.33
CA SER A 85 -10.64 7.87 -10.78
C SER A 85 -10.01 6.51 -11.15
N ALA A 86 -8.95 6.13 -10.44
CA ALA A 86 -8.27 4.87 -10.62
C ALA A 86 -9.20 3.68 -10.33
N LEU A 87 -9.88 3.69 -9.18
CA LEU A 87 -10.83 2.66 -8.74
C LEU A 87 -11.99 2.47 -9.74
N LYS A 88 -12.46 3.55 -10.37
CA LYS A 88 -13.48 3.45 -11.43
C LYS A 88 -12.96 2.84 -12.72
N SER A 89 -11.66 2.97 -13.00
CA SER A 89 -11.04 2.51 -14.25
C SER A 89 -10.64 1.03 -14.23
N ILE A 90 -10.23 0.50 -13.08
CA ILE A 90 -9.74 -0.87 -12.94
C ILE A 90 -10.83 -1.85 -12.52
N LYS A 91 -10.87 -3.01 -13.19
CA LYS A 91 -11.86 -4.07 -12.97
C LYS A 91 -11.25 -5.32 -12.30
N ASN A 92 -10.45 -5.15 -11.25
CA ASN A 92 -9.82 -6.28 -10.54
C ASN A 92 -10.72 -6.82 -9.41
N TYR A 93 -11.96 -7.13 -9.75
CA TYR A 93 -12.99 -7.58 -8.81
C TYR A 93 -12.67 -8.95 -8.20
N SER A 94 -12.00 -9.83 -8.96
CA SER A 94 -11.64 -11.18 -8.50
C SER A 94 -10.62 -11.12 -7.36
N ARG A 95 -9.57 -10.30 -7.51
CA ARG A 95 -8.55 -10.08 -6.48
C ARG A 95 -9.18 -9.54 -5.21
N TYR A 96 -9.98 -8.48 -5.31
CA TYR A 96 -10.73 -7.94 -4.17
C TYR A 96 -11.54 -9.02 -3.44
N ARG A 97 -12.40 -9.75 -4.17
CA ARG A 97 -13.28 -10.78 -3.59
C ARG A 97 -12.51 -11.93 -2.92
N SER A 98 -11.41 -12.38 -3.52
CA SER A 98 -10.60 -13.47 -2.97
C SER A 98 -10.00 -13.16 -1.60
N GLN A 99 -9.73 -11.87 -1.32
CA GLN A 99 -9.11 -11.44 -0.07
C GLN A 99 -10.12 -11.08 1.03
N LEU A 100 -11.40 -10.89 0.69
CA LEU A 100 -12.43 -10.43 1.64
C LEU A 100 -12.62 -11.37 2.83
N MET A 101 -12.69 -12.67 2.59
CA MET A 101 -13.00 -13.67 3.63
C MET A 101 -12.02 -13.57 4.81
N GLN A 102 -10.74 -13.32 4.53
CA GLN A 102 -9.69 -13.27 5.53
C GLN A 102 -9.49 -11.85 6.08
N SER A 103 -9.78 -10.82 5.28
CA SER A 103 -9.39 -9.44 5.61
C SER A 103 -10.50 -8.61 6.24
N GLN A 104 -11.76 -8.89 5.91
CA GLN A 104 -12.88 -8.00 6.21
C GLN A 104 -13.07 -7.76 7.71
N SER A 105 -13.00 -8.80 8.54
CA SER A 105 -13.18 -8.64 10.00
C SER A 105 -12.07 -7.75 10.60
N ILE A 106 -10.83 -7.93 10.15
CA ILE A 106 -9.69 -7.15 10.62
C ILE A 106 -9.85 -5.68 10.20
N LEU A 107 -10.15 -5.44 8.92
CA LEU A 107 -10.28 -4.09 8.37
C LEU A 107 -11.51 -3.33 8.90
N ASN A 108 -12.60 -4.03 9.19
CA ASN A 108 -13.79 -3.42 9.82
C ASN A 108 -13.49 -2.91 11.25
N ASN A 109 -12.50 -3.47 11.93
CA ASN A 109 -12.08 -3.06 13.27
C ASN A 109 -10.88 -2.10 13.26
N ALA A 110 -10.37 -1.72 12.09
CA ALA A 110 -9.26 -0.79 11.99
C ALA A 110 -9.66 0.60 12.51
N THR A 111 -8.77 1.24 13.25
CA THR A 111 -8.98 2.58 13.82
C THR A 111 -8.10 3.65 13.16
N HIS A 112 -7.04 3.24 12.44
CA HIS A 112 -6.14 4.18 11.79
C HIS A 112 -6.88 4.94 10.66
N PRO A 113 -6.85 6.29 10.63
CA PRO A 113 -7.64 7.08 9.68
C PRO A 113 -7.42 6.72 8.21
N ASP A 114 -6.17 6.54 7.79
CA ASP A 114 -5.84 6.17 6.41
C ASP A 114 -6.42 4.80 6.03
N ILE A 115 -6.31 3.81 6.92
CA ILE A 115 -6.83 2.46 6.69
C ILE A 115 -8.35 2.50 6.59
N VAL A 116 -9.02 3.19 7.52
CA VAL A 116 -10.48 3.33 7.50
C VAL A 116 -10.96 4.01 6.22
N THR A 117 -10.25 5.05 5.79
CA THR A 117 -10.59 5.80 4.57
C THR A 117 -10.42 4.95 3.32
N CYS A 118 -9.26 4.31 3.16
CA CYS A 118 -8.97 3.44 2.02
C CYS A 118 -9.87 2.19 2.02
N TRP A 119 -10.17 1.63 3.18
CA TRP A 119 -11.07 0.48 3.30
C TRP A 119 -12.49 0.81 2.83
N LYS A 120 -13.04 1.97 3.23
CA LYS A 120 -14.34 2.44 2.75
C LYS A 120 -14.39 2.58 1.23
N LEU A 121 -13.32 3.12 0.62
CA LEU A 121 -13.23 3.21 -0.84
C LEU A 121 -13.22 1.82 -1.49
N LEU A 122 -12.45 0.87 -0.96
CA LEU A 122 -12.44 -0.50 -1.46
C LEU A 122 -13.81 -1.17 -1.34
N GLN A 123 -14.55 -0.93 -0.24
CA GLN A 123 -15.92 -1.41 -0.07
C GLN A 123 -16.89 -0.79 -1.07
N GLU A 124 -16.77 0.51 -1.34
CA GLU A 124 -17.63 1.24 -2.28
C GLU A 124 -17.45 0.77 -3.72
N TYR A 125 -16.21 0.62 -4.18
CA TYR A 125 -15.90 0.29 -5.58
C TYR A 125 -15.73 -1.21 -5.83
N GLY A 126 -15.45 -2.00 -4.79
CA GLY A 126 -15.35 -3.46 -4.87
C GLY A 126 -14.21 -3.99 -5.74
N THR A 127 -13.16 -3.19 -5.96
CA THR A 127 -12.03 -3.52 -6.84
C THR A 127 -10.70 -3.34 -6.11
N ALA A 128 -9.64 -3.96 -6.61
CA ALA A 128 -8.29 -3.88 -6.07
C ALA A 128 -7.39 -3.09 -7.03
N LEU A 129 -6.47 -2.29 -6.48
CA LEU A 129 -5.60 -1.44 -7.26
C LEU A 129 -4.11 -1.77 -7.04
N PRO A 130 -3.41 -2.29 -8.06
CA PRO A 130 -1.98 -2.54 -7.97
C PRO A 130 -1.19 -1.21 -7.95
N GLN A 131 -0.07 -1.17 -7.22
CA GLN A 131 0.82 0.00 -7.13
C GLN A 131 1.33 0.45 -8.51
N GLU A 132 1.53 -0.50 -9.42
CA GLU A 132 2.02 -0.29 -10.78
C GLU A 132 1.10 0.65 -11.60
N TYR A 133 -0.17 0.77 -11.21
CA TYR A 133 -1.09 1.71 -11.86
C TYR A 133 -0.60 3.17 -11.77
N PHE A 134 0.12 3.49 -10.71
CA PHE A 134 0.63 4.84 -10.40
C PHE A 134 2.04 5.10 -10.94
N LEU A 135 2.58 4.22 -11.80
CA LEU A 135 3.85 4.44 -12.48
C LEU A 135 3.63 5.13 -13.84
N MET A 136 4.54 6.04 -14.22
CA MET A 136 4.49 6.76 -15.50
C MET A 136 4.37 5.84 -16.72
N LYS A 137 5.04 4.68 -16.69
CA LYS A 137 4.88 3.61 -17.68
C LYS A 137 4.12 2.47 -17.01
N ARG A 138 2.83 2.38 -17.32
CA ARG A 138 2.01 1.23 -16.98
C ARG A 138 2.52 0.04 -17.77
N THR A 139 2.99 -0.98 -17.07
CA THR A 139 3.30 -2.27 -17.69
C THR A 139 1.96 -2.87 -18.15
N PRO A 140 1.83 -3.29 -19.42
CA PRO A 140 0.56 -3.67 -20.03
C PRO A 140 -0.14 -4.84 -19.32
#